data_AF-K2PVD5-F1
#
_entry.id   AF-K2PVD5-F1
#
_cell.length_a   1.000
_cell.length_b   1.000
_cell.length_c   1.000
_cell.angle_alpha   90.00
_cell.angle_beta   90.00
_cell.angle_gamma   90.00
#
_symmetry.space_group_name_H-M   'P 1'
#
loop_
_entity.id
_entity.type
_entity.pdbx_description
1 polymer ?
#
loop_
_entity_poly.entity_id
_entity_poly.type
_entity_poly.pdbx_seq_one_letter_code
_entity_poly.pdbx_strand_id
1 'polypeptide(L)' 'MVKKWLTEHTVNFEEINIDEKPEFIQTVLDMGYRAAPVVVKGDVSFSGFNPSELAKLA' A
#
# COMPACT_ATOMS: atom_id res chain seq x y z
N MET A 1 2.07 11.21 1.82
CA MET A 1 0.63 11.59 1.76
C MET A 1 -0.26 10.42 2.17
N VAL A 2 -0.05 9.18 1.69
CA VAL A 2 -0.77 7.96 2.16
C VAL A 2 -0.69 7.81 3.69
N LYS A 3 0.53 7.84 4.25
CA LYS A 3 0.79 7.62 5.69
C LYS A 3 0.02 8.61 6.58
N LYS A 4 0.08 9.91 6.26
CA LYS A 4 -0.65 10.95 6.99
C LYS A 4 -2.15 10.67 7.02
N TRP A 5 -2.74 10.34 5.87
CA TRP A 5 -4.16 10.03 5.76
C TRP A 5 -4.55 8.82 6.63
N LEU A 6 -3.77 7.74 6.56
CA LEU A 6 -4.01 6.53 7.36
C LEU A 6 -3.90 6.81 8.87
N THR A 7 -2.90 7.60 9.29
CA THR A 7 -2.74 8.03 10.68
C THR A 7 -3.89 8.92 11.15
N GLU A 8 -4.34 9.88 10.32
CA GLU A 8 -5.50 10.73 10.62
C GLU A 8 -6.80 9.93 10.77
N HIS A 9 -6.96 8.87 9.98
CA HIS A 9 -8.13 8.00 10.04
C HIS A 9 -7.99 6.85 11.05
N THR A 10 -6.90 6.82 11.85
CA THR A 10 -6.61 5.73 12.81
C THR A 10 -6.66 4.34 12.17
N VAL A 11 -6.28 4.25 10.90
CA VAL A 11 -6.23 2.98 10.18
C VAL A 11 -4.89 2.33 10.48
N ASN A 12 -4.90 1.13 11.03
CA ASN A 12 -3.67 0.35 11.21
C ASN A 12 -3.10 -0.01 9.83
N PHE A 13 -1.85 0.36 9.58
CA PHE A 13 -1.10 -0.02 8.39
C PHE A 13 0.28 -0.50 8.77
N GLU A 14 0.81 -1.45 8.00
CA GLU A 14 2.20 -1.87 8.09
C GLU A 14 2.98 -1.23 6.94
N GLU A 15 4.09 -0.59 7.27
CA GLU A 15 5.01 -0.05 6.28
C GLU A 15 6.06 -1.09 5.95
N ILE A 16 6.03 -1.57 4.72
CA ILE A 16 7.01 -2.52 4.20
C ILE A 16 7.88 -1.79 3.20
N ASN A 17 9.14 -1.57 3.58
CA ASN A 17 10.12 -0.97 2.69
C ASN A 17 10.71 -2.05 1.77
N ILE A 18 10.38 -1.98 0.48
CA ILE A 18 10.85 -2.93 -0.53
C ILE A 18 12.36 -2.84 -0.79
N ASP A 19 13.00 -1.70 -0.49
CA ASP A 19 14.47 -1.57 -0.53
C ASP A 19 15.15 -2.41 0.56
N GLU A 20 14.52 -2.54 1.74
CA GLU A 20 15.04 -3.35 2.84
C GLU A 20 14.58 -4.81 2.75
N LYS A 21 13.39 -5.04 2.19
CA LYS A 21 12.79 -6.37 2.03
C LYS A 21 12.48 -6.67 0.56
N PRO A 22 13.49 -7.05 -0.23
CA PRO A 22 13.31 -7.37 -1.65
C PRO A 22 12.39 -8.58 -1.90
N GLU A 23 12.13 -9.40 -0.88
CA GLU A 23 11.14 -10.50 -0.93
C GLU A 23 9.71 -10.02 -1.33
N PHE A 24 9.35 -8.79 -0.94
CA PHE A 24 8.05 -8.21 -1.30
C PHE A 24 8.01 -7.68 -2.73
N ILE A 25 9.16 -7.38 -3.35
CA ILE A 25 9.22 -6.94 -4.76
C ILE A 25 8.60 -8.02 -5.65
N GLN A 26 8.93 -9.28 -5.40
CA GLN A 26 8.40 -10.40 -6.18
C GLN A 26 6.88 -10.51 -6.02
N THR A 27 6.36 -10.30 -4.80
CA THR A 27 4.92 -10.31 -4.51
C THR A 27 4.20 -9.17 -5.24
N VAL A 28 4.77 -7.96 -5.20
CA VAL A 28 4.20 -6.78 -5.85
C VAL A 28 4.20 -6.92 -7.38
N LEU A 29 5.26 -7.51 -7.94
CA LEU A 29 5.37 -7.83 -9.36
C LEU A 29 4.38 -8.92 -9.78
N ASP A 30 4.19 -9.95 -8.96
CA ASP A 30 3.24 -11.05 -9.20
C ASP A 30 1.79 -10.54 -9.19
N MET A 31 1.50 -9.59 -8.29
CA MET A 31 0.23 -8.84 -8.29
C MET A 31 0.05 -7.92 -9.52
N GLY A 32 1.07 -7.76 -10.37
CA GLY A 32 1.02 -6.94 -11.58
C GLY A 32 1.30 -5.45 -11.35
N TYR A 33 1.66 -5.04 -10.13
CA TYR A 33 2.04 -3.67 -9.85
C TYR A 33 3.50 -3.42 -10.25
N ARG A 34 3.72 -2.32 -10.98
CA ARG A 34 5.06 -1.90 -11.44
C ARG A 34 5.49 -0.54 -10.88
N ALA A 35 4.65 0.06 -10.04
CA ALA A 35 4.89 1.38 -9.46
C ALA A 35 4.67 1.33 -7.95
N ALA A 36 5.64 1.84 -7.20
CA ALA A 36 5.50 2.12 -5.78
C ALA A 36 4.96 3.55 -5.57
N PRO A 37 4.26 3.85 -4.46
CA PRO A 37 3.93 2.96 -3.33
C PRO A 37 2.78 1.99 -3.63
N VAL A 38 2.81 0.77 -3.08
CA VAL A 38 1.71 -0.21 -3.20
C VAL A 38 1.08 -0.41 -1.83
N VAL A 39 -0.24 -0.37 -1.78
CA VAL A 39 -1.04 -0.56 -0.57
C VAL A 39 -1.85 -1.83 -0.76
N VAL A 40 -1.80 -2.71 0.24
CA VAL A 40 -2.53 -3.99 0.25
C VAL A 40 -3.29 -4.10 1.57
N LYS A 41 -4.60 -4.37 1.50
CA LYS A 41 -5.49 -4.60 2.64
C LYS A 41 -6.47 -5.73 2.30
N GLY A 42 -6.16 -6.93 2.78
CA GLY A 42 -6.98 -8.12 2.49
C GLY A 42 -7.07 -8.38 1.00
N ASP A 43 -8.30 -8.41 0.46
CA ASP A 43 -8.58 -8.57 -0.97
C ASP A 43 -8.34 -7.31 -1.82
N VAL A 44 -8.15 -6.15 -1.20
CA VAL A 44 -7.97 -4.88 -1.93
C VAL A 44 -6.49 -4.52 -1.99
N SER A 45 -5.97 -4.40 -3.21
CA SER A 45 -4.62 -3.91 -3.45
C SER A 45 -4.64 -2.84 -4.54
N PHE A 46 -3.78 -1.83 -4.39
CA PHE A 46 -3.61 -0.79 -5.40
C PHE A 46 -2.23 -0.17 -5.34
N SER A 47 -1.73 0.27 -6.50
CA SER A 47 -0.53 1.06 -6.62
C SER A 47 -0.85 2.55 -6.72
N GLY A 48 -0.06 3.37 -6.04
CA GLY A 48 -0.09 4.82 -6.08
C GLY A 48 -0.82 5.46 -4.90
N PHE A 49 -0.87 6.79 -4.92
CA PHE A 49 -1.64 7.59 -3.96
C PHE A 49 -3.03 7.89 -4.52
N ASN A 50 -4.02 7.07 -4.15
CA ASN A 50 -5.40 7.26 -4.55
C ASN A 50 -6.29 7.56 -3.32
N PRO A 51 -6.81 8.78 -3.16
CA PRO A 51 -7.66 9.12 -2.01
C PRO A 51 -8.98 8.33 -2.00
N SER A 52 -9.56 8.00 -3.16
CA SER A 52 -10.77 7.17 -3.24
C SER A 52 -10.55 5.73 -2.78
N GLU A 53 -9.38 5.17 -3.07
CA GLU A 53 -9.01 3.81 -2.62
C GLU A 53 -8.63 3.82 -1.14
N LEU A 54 -7.92 4.85 -0.67
CA LEU A 54 -7.65 5.09 0.74
C LEU A 54 -8.94 5.18 1.55
N ALA A 55 -9.97 5.87 1.04
CA ALA A 55 -11.29 5.94 1.68
C ALA A 55 -11.96 4.56 1.85
N LYS A 56 -11.64 3.56 1.01
CA LYS A 56 -12.10 2.17 1.20
C LYS A 56 -11.33 1.43 2.31
N LEU A 57 -10.20 1.98 2.73
CA LEU A 57 -9.38 1.44 3.82
C LEU A 57 -9.79 1.99 5.20
N ALA A 58 -10.57 3.07 5.27
CA ALA A 58 -11.19 3.55 6.52
C ALA A 58 -12.35 2.63 6.95
#